data_AF-B8CBF7-F1
#
_entry.id   AF-B8CBF7-F1
#
_cell.length_a   1.000
_cell.length_b   1.000
_cell.length_c   1.000
_cell.angle_alpha   90.00
_cell.angle_beta   90.00
_cell.angle_gamma   90.00
#
_symmetry.space_group_name_H-M   'P 1'
#
loop_
_entity.id
_entity.type
_entity.pdbx_description
1 polymer ?
#
loop_
_entity_poly.entity_id
_entity_poly.type
_entity_poly.pdbx_seq_one_letter_code
_entity_poly.pdbx_strand_id
1 'polypeptide(L)'
;MPPWDDLHRISPVSRTEDDDLPLKKYRSPNATLDITLRTVSCSPRIFELEHFISDVEADHILMLTNRTHELHRSSTGDSSHHSDHDSTRTSMNTWIYREETAIIDTIYRRVADVLRIDEALLRRRQPDEHPRLGTRSSIAEPLQMVHYDPGEEYTAHHDFGYTHMSAPHQPSRSINMLLYLNDVEEGGETSFPRWGGLDVKPVKGKAVLFYMLTADGNSDDLSQHAALPVIKGEKWMSNLWIWDPFKA
;
A
#
# COMPACT_ATOMS: atom_id res chain seq x y z
N MET A 1 -22.13 4.67 -11.46
CA MET A 1 -21.49 5.45 -10.38
C MET A 1 -21.90 6.91 -10.56
N PRO A 2 -22.04 7.69 -9.48
CA PRO A 2 -22.27 9.13 -9.63
C PRO A 2 -21.09 9.77 -10.40
N PRO A 3 -21.34 10.82 -11.20
CA PRO A 3 -20.30 11.63 -11.83
C PRO A 3 -19.24 12.09 -10.82
N TRP A 4 -17.99 12.17 -11.28
CA TRP A 4 -16.82 12.46 -10.44
C TRP A 4 -16.89 13.80 -9.70
N ASP A 5 -17.50 14.83 -10.31
CA ASP A 5 -17.72 16.16 -9.70
C ASP A 5 -18.57 16.08 -8.41
N ASP A 6 -19.28 14.97 -8.19
CA ASP A 6 -20.16 14.78 -7.05
C ASP A 6 -19.48 14.09 -5.86
N LEU A 7 -18.20 13.68 -5.97
CA LEU A 7 -17.45 13.06 -4.86
C LEU A 7 -16.80 14.14 -3.98
N HIS A 8 -17.45 14.47 -2.87
CA HIS A 8 -16.91 15.40 -1.88
C HIS A 8 -15.70 14.81 -1.12
N ARG A 9 -14.71 15.67 -0.80
CA ARG A 9 -13.62 15.34 0.12
C ARG A 9 -14.19 14.92 1.48
N ILE A 10 -13.68 13.83 2.06
CA ILE A 10 -14.06 13.42 3.41
C ILE A 10 -13.19 14.21 4.38
N SER A 11 -13.80 15.12 5.14
CA SER A 11 -13.07 15.85 6.17
C SER A 11 -12.81 14.94 7.37
N PRO A 12 -11.62 14.97 7.99
CA PRO A 12 -11.33 14.24 9.22
C PRO A 12 -12.07 14.89 10.40
N VAL A 13 -13.36 14.60 10.55
CA VAL A 13 -14.17 14.96 11.72
C VAL A 13 -14.30 13.73 12.62
N SER A 14 -14.60 13.92 13.91
CA SER A 14 -14.99 12.82 14.79
C SER A 14 -16.14 12.03 14.15
N ARG A 15 -15.90 10.76 13.78
CA ARG A 15 -16.92 9.90 13.18
C ARG A 15 -18.13 9.82 14.11
N THR A 16 -19.26 10.28 13.63
CA THR A 16 -20.56 9.98 14.25
C THR A 16 -21.03 8.62 13.75
N GLU A 17 -21.96 7.96 14.46
CA GLU A 17 -22.62 6.75 13.92
C GLU A 17 -23.22 7.01 12.53
N ASP A 18 -23.61 8.27 12.26
CA ASP A 18 -24.19 8.72 11.02
C ASP A 18 -23.19 8.79 9.85
N ASP A 19 -21.87 8.93 10.07
CA ASP A 19 -20.88 8.99 8.98
C ASP A 19 -20.73 7.64 8.25
N ASP A 20 -21.09 6.53 8.91
CA ASP A 20 -21.18 5.22 8.27
C ASP A 20 -22.48 5.02 7.49
N LEU A 21 -23.53 5.82 7.74
CA LEU A 21 -24.82 5.65 7.07
C LEU A 21 -24.75 5.94 5.57
N PRO A 22 -24.09 7.03 5.07
CA PRO A 22 -23.89 7.22 3.65
C PRO A 22 -23.13 6.08 2.99
N LEU A 23 -22.13 5.50 3.65
CA LEU A 23 -21.33 4.44 3.04
C LEU A 23 -22.03 3.08 3.11
N LYS A 24 -22.79 2.78 4.17
CA LYS A 24 -23.64 1.59 4.25
C LYS A 24 -24.84 1.65 3.30
N LYS A 25 -25.48 2.81 3.12
CA LYS A 25 -26.64 2.95 2.22
C LYS A 25 -26.28 2.83 0.73
N TYR A 26 -25.06 3.23 0.34
CA TYR A 26 -24.57 3.11 -1.03
C TYR A 26 -23.87 1.77 -1.31
N ARG A 27 -23.57 0.98 -0.26
CA ARG A 27 -23.13 -0.40 -0.43
C ARG A 27 -24.31 -1.26 -0.84
N SER A 28 -24.17 -1.94 -1.98
CA SER A 28 -25.07 -3.05 -2.27
C SER A 28 -24.90 -4.08 -1.14
N PRO A 29 -25.98 -4.50 -0.46
CA PRO A 29 -25.90 -5.47 0.63
C PRO A 29 -25.35 -6.83 0.16
N ASN A 30 -25.36 -7.08 -1.15
CA ASN A 30 -24.89 -8.31 -1.78
C ASN A 30 -23.79 -8.04 -2.82
N ALA A 31 -23.08 -6.89 -2.77
CA ALA A 31 -21.92 -6.70 -3.63
C ALA A 31 -20.82 -7.66 -3.21
N THR A 32 -20.64 -8.73 -3.99
CA THR A 32 -19.48 -9.60 -3.91
C THR A 32 -18.47 -9.14 -4.97
N LEU A 33 -17.22 -8.98 -4.55
CA LEU A 33 -16.10 -8.84 -5.48
C LEU A 33 -15.39 -10.19 -5.52
N ASP A 34 -15.34 -10.81 -6.69
CA ASP A 34 -14.63 -12.07 -6.89
C ASP A 34 -13.14 -11.77 -7.02
N ILE A 35 -12.41 -11.99 -5.93
CA ILE A 35 -10.95 -11.82 -5.87
C ILE A 35 -10.31 -13.21 -5.85
N THR A 36 -9.37 -13.45 -6.76
CA THR A 36 -8.57 -14.68 -6.73
C THR A 36 -7.30 -14.42 -5.92
N LEU A 37 -7.16 -15.08 -4.78
CA LEU A 37 -5.94 -15.05 -3.99
C LEU A 37 -5.09 -16.28 -4.32
N ARG A 38 -3.89 -16.05 -4.85
CA ARG A 38 -2.89 -17.08 -5.12
C ARG A 38 -1.74 -16.98 -4.13
N THR A 39 -1.48 -18.06 -3.40
CA THR A 39 -0.26 -18.18 -2.60
C THR A 39 0.94 -18.38 -3.52
N VAL A 40 1.87 -17.44 -3.49
CA VAL A 40 3.11 -17.50 -4.28
C VAL A 40 4.24 -18.07 -3.43
N SER A 41 4.30 -17.69 -2.15
CA SER A 41 5.24 -18.25 -1.18
C SER A 41 4.65 -18.24 0.23
N CYS A 42 5.08 -19.20 1.05
CA CYS A 42 4.79 -19.24 2.48
C CYS A 42 5.94 -18.69 3.34
N SER A 43 7.12 -18.48 2.77
CA SER A 43 8.31 -17.95 3.46
C SER A 43 9.24 -17.31 2.43
N PRO A 44 9.29 -15.96 2.31
CA PRO A 44 8.43 -15.02 2.99
C PRO A 44 6.99 -15.21 2.51
N ARG A 45 6.01 -14.77 3.30
CA ARG A 45 4.60 -14.91 2.91
C ARG A 45 4.29 -13.90 1.81
N ILE A 46 4.01 -14.39 0.60
CA ILE A 46 3.70 -13.60 -0.59
C ILE A 46 2.44 -14.15 -1.25
N PHE A 47 1.52 -13.26 -1.57
CA PHE A 47 0.26 -13.57 -2.21
C PHE A 47 0.02 -12.61 -3.39
N GLU A 48 -0.45 -13.15 -4.51
CA GLU A 48 -1.01 -12.37 -5.60
C GLU A 48 -2.54 -12.33 -5.43
N LEU A 49 -3.12 -11.14 -5.54
CA LEU A 49 -4.57 -10.94 -5.53
C LEU A 49 -4.99 -10.39 -6.90
N GLU A 50 -5.54 -11.25 -7.74
CA GLU A 50 -6.04 -10.87 -9.06
C GLU A 50 -7.40 -10.17 -8.91
N HIS A 51 -7.63 -9.13 -9.73
CA HIS A 51 -8.85 -8.32 -9.70
C HIS A 51 -9.13 -7.66 -8.33
N PHE A 52 -8.06 -7.31 -7.60
CA PHE A 52 -8.19 -6.69 -6.27
C PHE A 52 -8.75 -5.26 -6.34
N ILE A 53 -8.32 -4.49 -7.34
CA ILE A 53 -8.94 -3.21 -7.71
C ILE A 53 -9.48 -3.29 -9.14
N SER A 54 -10.60 -2.63 -9.38
CA SER A 54 -11.15 -2.49 -10.74
C SER A 54 -10.38 -1.46 -11.57
N ASP A 55 -10.57 -1.48 -12.89
CA ASP A 55 -10.00 -0.46 -13.79
C ASP A 55 -10.41 0.95 -13.39
N VAL A 56 -11.67 1.14 -12.97
CA VAL A 56 -12.18 2.44 -12.52
C VAL A 56 -11.47 2.93 -11.26
N GLU A 57 -11.16 2.02 -10.33
CA GLU A 57 -10.43 2.36 -9.11
C GLU A 57 -8.95 2.69 -9.41
N ALA A 58 -8.32 1.92 -10.29
CA ALA A 58 -6.95 2.18 -10.74
C ALA A 58 -6.85 3.55 -11.45
N ASP A 59 -7.76 3.84 -12.39
CA ASP A 59 -7.80 5.12 -13.11
C ASP A 59 -8.09 6.30 -12.16
N HIS A 60 -8.93 6.10 -11.15
CA HIS A 60 -9.21 7.11 -10.14
C HIS A 60 -7.97 7.47 -9.31
N ILE A 61 -7.17 6.48 -8.91
CA ILE A 61 -5.89 6.69 -8.22
C ILE A 61 -4.92 7.49 -9.10
N LEU A 62 -4.79 7.12 -10.38
CA LEU A 62 -3.94 7.84 -11.33
C LEU A 62 -4.41 9.28 -11.55
N MET A 63 -5.72 9.51 -11.62
CA MET A 63 -6.31 10.83 -11.77
C MET A 63 -5.99 11.73 -10.56
N LEU A 64 -6.12 11.22 -9.32
CA LEU A 64 -5.77 11.98 -8.12
C LEU A 64 -4.28 12.37 -8.15
N THR A 65 -3.43 11.47 -8.61
CA THR A 65 -2.01 11.75 -8.77
C THR A 65 -1.79 12.91 -9.74
N ASN A 66 -2.38 12.88 -10.95
CA ASN A 66 -2.13 13.89 -11.97
C ASN A 66 -2.76 15.28 -11.67
N ARG A 67 -3.87 15.33 -10.92
CA ARG A 67 -4.64 16.58 -10.74
C ARG A 67 -4.41 17.30 -9.43
N THR A 68 -4.06 16.58 -8.37
CA THR A 68 -4.04 17.16 -7.01
C THR A 68 -2.70 17.07 -6.32
N HIS A 69 -1.75 16.32 -6.89
CA HIS A 69 -0.50 16.02 -6.23
C HIS A 69 0.65 16.21 -7.22
N GLU A 70 1.63 17.05 -6.90
CA GLU A 70 2.85 17.12 -7.68
C GLU A 70 3.69 15.86 -7.41
N LEU A 71 4.21 15.25 -8.47
CA LEU A 71 5.18 14.16 -8.36
C LEU A 71 6.55 14.74 -8.05
N HIS A 72 7.19 14.20 -7.01
CA HIS A 72 8.54 14.57 -6.63
C HIS A 72 9.46 13.36 -6.71
N ARG A 73 10.77 13.60 -6.84
CA ARG A 73 11.74 12.51 -6.81
C ARG A 73 11.65 11.77 -5.48
N SER A 74 11.57 10.44 -5.54
CA SER A 74 11.42 9.63 -4.33
C SER A 74 12.67 9.67 -3.46
N SER A 75 12.52 9.71 -2.14
CA SER A 75 13.61 9.54 -1.17
C SER A 75 13.57 8.17 -0.50
N THR A 76 14.75 7.66 -0.13
CA THR A 76 14.88 6.53 0.81
C THR A 76 14.73 7.01 2.26
N GLY A 77 14.32 6.13 3.17
CA GLY A 77 13.95 6.46 4.55
C GLY A 77 15.10 6.82 5.51
N ASP A 78 16.32 7.06 5.01
CA ASP A 78 17.48 7.34 5.86
C ASP A 78 17.85 8.84 5.79
N SER A 79 17.27 9.63 6.69
CA SER A 79 17.41 11.09 6.76
C SER A 79 18.75 11.55 7.36
N SER A 80 19.85 10.83 7.11
CA SER A 80 21.20 11.25 7.47
C SER A 80 22.15 11.11 6.29
N HIS A 81 21.90 11.86 5.22
CA HIS A 81 22.89 12.59 4.42
C HIS A 81 22.18 13.15 3.19
N HIS A 82 22.21 14.47 3.00
CA HIS A 82 21.86 15.09 1.72
C HIS A 82 22.88 14.65 0.66
N SER A 83 22.61 13.54 -0.03
CA SER A 83 23.25 13.22 -1.30
C SER A 83 22.26 13.46 -2.43
N ASP A 84 22.59 14.45 -3.26
CA ASP A 84 21.80 14.98 -4.39
C ASP A 84 21.48 13.96 -5.51
N HIS A 85 21.87 12.68 -5.37
CA HIS A 85 21.54 11.63 -6.33
C HIS A 85 21.37 10.31 -5.58
N ASP A 86 20.16 10.02 -5.13
CA ASP A 86 19.83 8.68 -4.64
C ASP A 86 19.78 7.73 -5.85
N SER A 87 20.89 7.01 -6.09
CA SER A 87 20.99 6.06 -7.21
C SER A 87 20.23 4.76 -6.95
N THR A 88 19.69 4.59 -5.73
CA THR A 88 19.03 3.35 -5.31
C THR A 88 17.55 3.32 -5.69
N ARG A 89 16.91 4.50 -5.75
CA ARG A 89 15.51 4.69 -6.15
C ARG A 89 15.39 5.88 -7.10
N THR A 90 15.06 5.61 -8.35
CA THR A 90 14.99 6.67 -9.38
C THR A 90 13.59 7.19 -9.65
N SER A 91 12.55 6.52 -9.12
CA SER A 91 11.13 6.84 -9.33
C SER A 91 10.68 8.21 -8.83
N MET A 92 9.52 8.67 -9.34
CA MET A 92 8.76 9.76 -8.71
C MET A 92 7.69 9.24 -7.76
N ASN A 93 7.35 9.99 -6.72
CA ASN A 93 6.27 9.64 -5.80
C ASN A 93 5.42 10.82 -5.32
N THR A 94 4.24 10.47 -4.78
CA THR A 94 3.39 11.34 -3.99
C THR A 94 2.49 10.52 -3.05
N TRP A 95 1.60 11.16 -2.28
CA TRP A 95 0.81 10.51 -1.24
C TRP A 95 -0.68 10.81 -1.40
N ILE A 96 -1.51 9.75 -1.42
CA ILE A 96 -2.97 9.85 -1.46
C ILE A 96 -3.55 9.36 -0.12
N TYR A 97 -4.28 10.24 0.56
CA TYR A 97 -4.86 9.95 1.87
C TYR A 97 -6.17 9.18 1.74
N ARG A 98 -6.44 8.32 2.73
CA ARG A 98 -7.66 7.49 2.79
C ARG A 98 -8.93 8.34 2.69
N GLU A 99 -8.92 9.51 3.33
CA GLU A 99 -10.05 10.42 3.44
C GLU A 99 -10.28 11.28 2.19
N GLU A 100 -9.45 11.18 1.15
CA GLU A 100 -9.63 12.02 -0.03
C GLU A 100 -10.93 11.72 -0.78
N THR A 101 -11.29 10.44 -0.92
CA THR A 101 -12.52 10.02 -1.62
C THR A 101 -13.07 8.70 -1.09
N ALA A 102 -14.38 8.47 -1.28
CA ALA A 102 -15.03 7.21 -0.91
C ALA A 102 -14.47 5.97 -1.65
N ILE A 103 -13.84 6.17 -2.81
CA ILE A 103 -13.17 5.10 -3.57
C ILE A 103 -11.92 4.63 -2.80
N ILE A 104 -11.06 5.55 -2.38
CA ILE A 104 -9.87 5.21 -1.60
C ILE A 104 -10.27 4.58 -0.26
N ASP A 105 -11.27 5.13 0.45
CA ASP A 105 -11.79 4.50 1.67
C ASP A 105 -12.26 3.06 1.43
N THR A 106 -12.95 2.79 0.32
CA THR A 106 -13.41 1.44 -0.03
C THR A 106 -12.25 0.46 -0.24
N ILE A 107 -11.14 0.90 -0.83
CA ILE A 107 -9.93 0.09 -0.99
C ILE A 107 -9.36 -0.28 0.39
N TYR A 108 -9.21 0.67 1.33
CA TYR A 108 -8.70 0.36 2.67
C TYR A 108 -9.59 -0.63 3.43
N ARG A 109 -10.92 -0.53 3.27
CA ARG A 109 -11.85 -1.48 3.86
C ARG A 109 -11.69 -2.88 3.26
N ARG A 110 -11.53 -2.98 1.94
CA ARG A 110 -11.24 -4.24 1.24
C ARG A 110 -9.91 -4.85 1.70
N VAL A 111 -8.89 -4.02 1.97
CA VAL A 111 -7.62 -4.46 2.55
C VAL A 111 -7.85 -5.09 3.93
N ALA A 112 -8.65 -4.46 4.80
CA ALA A 112 -8.98 -5.02 6.11
C ALA A 112 -9.69 -6.40 5.98
N ASP A 113 -10.61 -6.54 5.03
CA ASP A 113 -11.32 -7.79 4.76
C ASP A 113 -10.36 -8.90 4.30
N VAL A 114 -9.43 -8.59 3.38
CA VAL A 114 -8.40 -9.52 2.91
C VAL A 114 -7.45 -9.93 4.03
N LEU A 115 -7.02 -8.98 4.86
CA LEU A 115 -6.12 -9.24 5.98
C LEU A 115 -6.81 -9.89 7.18
N ARG A 116 -8.15 -9.93 7.17
CA ARG A 116 -8.99 -10.45 8.26
C ARG A 116 -8.73 -9.72 9.59
N ILE A 117 -8.57 -8.40 9.50
CA ILE A 117 -8.37 -7.52 10.65
C ILE A 117 -9.54 -6.55 10.80
N ASP A 118 -9.64 -5.93 11.97
CA ASP A 118 -10.63 -4.88 12.20
C ASP A 118 -10.30 -3.63 11.36
N GLU A 119 -11.27 -3.19 10.55
CA GLU A 119 -11.21 -1.99 9.72
C GLU A 119 -10.87 -0.72 10.51
N ALA A 120 -11.23 -0.67 11.80
CA ALA A 120 -10.89 0.42 12.70
C ALA A 120 -9.37 0.61 12.86
N LEU A 121 -8.56 -0.43 12.63
CA LEU A 121 -7.10 -0.32 12.67
C LEU A 121 -6.55 0.53 11.52
N LEU A 122 -7.19 0.51 10.34
CA LEU A 122 -6.69 1.18 9.13
C LEU A 122 -7.21 2.62 8.97
N ARG A 123 -7.75 3.21 10.04
CA ARG A 123 -8.22 4.61 10.11
C ARG A 123 -7.94 5.20 11.48
N ARG A 124 -8.21 6.50 11.61
CA ARG A 124 -8.33 7.12 12.92
C ARG A 124 -9.47 6.46 13.72
N ARG A 125 -9.15 6.04 14.95
CA ARG A 125 -10.05 5.37 15.89
C ARG A 125 -10.78 6.32 16.81
N GLN A 126 -11.98 5.92 17.23
CA GLN A 126 -12.68 6.51 18.35
C GLN A 126 -12.02 6.11 19.69
N PRO A 127 -12.26 6.88 20.78
CA PRO A 127 -11.64 6.61 22.08
C PRO A 127 -11.94 5.22 22.67
N ASP A 128 -13.08 4.64 22.34
CA ASP A 128 -13.57 3.34 22.82
C ASP A 128 -13.14 2.16 21.91
N GLU A 129 -12.67 2.45 20.69
CA GLU A 129 -12.15 1.45 19.76
C GLU A 129 -10.72 1.05 20.09
N HIS A 130 -10.49 -0.24 20.36
CA HIS A 130 -9.17 -0.80 20.71
C HIS A 130 -8.45 -0.05 21.85
N PRO A 131 -9.03 0.01 23.08
CA PRO A 131 -8.48 0.79 24.19
C PRO A 131 -7.10 0.30 24.70
N ARG A 132 -6.65 -0.87 24.22
CA ARG A 132 -5.32 -1.43 24.53
C ARG A 132 -4.20 -0.84 23.67
N LEU A 133 -4.53 -0.18 22.55
CA LEU A 133 -3.54 0.47 21.70
C LEU A 133 -3.26 1.87 22.26
N GLY A 134 -1.97 2.20 22.44
CA GLY A 134 -1.55 3.48 23.02
C GLY A 134 -1.81 4.70 22.13
N THR A 135 -2.26 4.48 20.89
CA THR A 135 -2.56 5.52 19.90
C THR A 135 -3.92 5.29 19.25
N ARG A 136 -4.53 6.36 18.74
CA ARG A 136 -5.75 6.33 17.92
C ARG A 136 -5.46 6.46 16.42
N SER A 137 -4.20 6.63 16.03
CA SER A 137 -3.80 6.78 14.64
C SER A 137 -4.01 5.49 13.86
N SER A 138 -4.29 5.63 12.56
CA SER A 138 -4.26 4.51 11.61
C SER A 138 -2.90 3.80 11.71
N ILE A 139 -2.91 2.46 11.66
CA ILE A 139 -1.68 1.69 11.47
C ILE A 139 -1.32 1.57 9.98
N ALA A 140 -2.21 1.96 9.07
CA ALA A 140 -1.88 2.11 7.65
C ALA A 140 -1.40 3.53 7.34
N GLU A 141 -0.33 3.62 6.56
CA GLU A 141 0.11 4.86 5.92
C GLU A 141 -0.85 5.25 4.78
N PRO A 142 -0.82 6.52 4.33
CA PRO A 142 -1.43 6.92 3.06
C PRO A 142 -0.86 6.08 1.90
N LEU A 143 -1.63 5.98 0.80
CA LEU A 143 -1.17 5.32 -0.40
C LEU A 143 0.02 6.09 -0.98
N GLN A 144 1.20 5.45 -1.06
CA GLN A 144 2.33 6.04 -1.75
C GLN A 144 2.20 5.71 -3.23
N MET A 145 1.99 6.73 -4.05
CA MET A 145 1.99 6.64 -5.50
C MET A 145 3.39 6.63 -6.04
N VAL A 146 3.69 5.75 -7.00
CA VAL A 146 5.02 5.62 -7.60
C VAL A 146 4.91 5.46 -9.11
N HIS A 147 5.74 6.20 -9.84
CA HIS A 147 5.91 6.10 -11.29
C HIS A 147 7.34 5.74 -11.65
N TYR A 148 7.49 4.84 -12.63
CA TYR A 148 8.77 4.47 -13.24
C TYR A 148 8.69 4.62 -14.76
N ASP A 149 9.60 5.42 -15.31
CA ASP A 149 9.90 5.50 -16.74
C ASP A 149 10.83 4.34 -17.20
N PRO A 150 10.98 4.11 -18.52
CA PRO A 150 11.96 3.16 -19.05
C PRO A 150 13.37 3.37 -18.47
N GLY A 151 13.94 2.29 -17.93
CA GLY A 151 15.25 2.26 -17.28
C GLY A 151 15.23 2.58 -15.78
N GLU A 152 14.12 3.10 -15.25
CA GLU A 152 14.00 3.39 -13.82
C GLU A 152 13.71 2.13 -12.99
N GLU A 153 14.26 2.10 -11.79
CA GLU A 153 14.19 0.96 -10.88
C GLU A 153 14.15 1.38 -9.41
N TYR A 154 13.94 0.39 -8.55
CA TYR A 154 14.25 0.50 -7.12
C TYR A 154 15.02 -0.75 -6.71
N THR A 155 16.30 -0.56 -6.40
CA THR A 155 17.20 -1.62 -5.95
C THR A 155 16.68 -2.36 -4.72
N ALA A 156 17.20 -3.57 -4.49
CA ALA A 156 16.72 -4.46 -3.44
C ALA A 156 16.81 -3.84 -2.04
N HIS A 157 15.67 -3.76 -1.35
CA HIS A 157 15.55 -3.13 -0.04
C HIS A 157 14.54 -3.86 0.85
N HIS A 158 14.50 -3.44 2.11
CA HIS A 158 13.45 -3.80 3.06
C HIS A 158 12.62 -2.56 3.34
N ASP A 159 11.31 -2.76 3.51
CA ASP A 159 10.40 -1.69 3.90
C ASP A 159 10.37 -1.49 5.43
N PHE A 160 10.99 -2.39 6.20
CA PHE A 160 11.19 -2.22 7.64
C PHE A 160 12.54 -1.61 7.97
N GLY A 161 12.62 -0.90 9.10
CA GLY A 161 13.90 -0.54 9.71
C GLY A 161 14.47 -1.69 10.53
N TYR A 162 15.78 -1.90 10.47
CA TYR A 162 16.45 -2.84 11.37
C TYR A 162 16.42 -2.29 12.80
N THR A 163 15.90 -3.10 13.73
CA THR A 163 15.86 -2.74 15.15
C THR A 163 17.27 -2.51 15.67
N HIS A 164 17.55 -1.32 16.21
CA HIS A 164 18.81 -1.08 16.90
C HIS A 164 18.87 -1.91 18.20
N MET A 165 20.04 -2.45 18.57
CA MET A 165 20.18 -3.28 19.78
C MET A 165 19.72 -2.58 21.07
N SER A 166 19.78 -1.24 21.11
CA SER A 166 19.31 -0.44 22.25
C SER A 166 17.81 -0.10 22.21
N ALA A 167 17.09 -0.48 21.15
CA ALA A 167 15.68 -0.18 20.92
C ALA A 167 14.92 -1.42 20.41
N PRO A 168 14.73 -2.45 21.25
CA PRO A 168 14.12 -3.72 20.84
C PRO A 168 12.64 -3.62 20.42
N HIS A 169 11.98 -2.50 20.70
CA HIS A 169 10.56 -2.24 20.39
C HIS A 169 10.42 -1.13 19.34
N GLN A 170 11.34 -1.07 18.36
CA GLN A 170 11.24 -0.07 17.30
C GLN A 170 10.02 -0.37 16.41
N PRO A 171 9.20 0.66 16.10
CA PRO A 171 8.12 0.55 15.12
C PRO A 171 8.63 -0.01 13.81
N SER A 172 7.87 -0.93 13.24
CA SER A 172 8.22 -1.56 11.97
C SER A 172 6.98 -1.78 11.10
N ARG A 173 7.15 -1.55 9.80
CA ARG A 173 6.16 -1.96 8.80
C ARG A 173 6.10 -3.49 8.78
N SER A 174 4.89 -4.01 8.89
CA SER A 174 4.64 -5.45 9.01
C SER A 174 4.11 -6.08 7.72
N ILE A 175 3.36 -5.29 6.95
CA ILE A 175 2.73 -5.70 5.70
C ILE A 175 2.92 -4.58 4.66
N ASN A 176 3.16 -4.98 3.41
CA ASN A 176 3.01 -4.11 2.26
C ASN A 176 2.00 -4.75 1.30
N MET A 177 1.05 -3.95 0.82
CA MET A 177 0.19 -4.30 -0.30
C MET A 177 0.51 -3.37 -1.48
N LEU A 178 1.14 -3.95 -2.50
CA LEU A 178 1.42 -3.26 -3.76
C LEU A 178 0.22 -3.34 -4.68
N LEU A 179 -0.24 -2.21 -5.20
CA LEU A 179 -1.31 -2.13 -6.18
C LEU A 179 -0.72 -1.77 -7.55
N TYR A 180 -0.91 -2.61 -8.56
CA TYR A 180 -0.52 -2.29 -9.94
C TYR A 180 -1.65 -1.52 -10.63
N LEU A 181 -1.34 -0.34 -11.15
CA LEU A 181 -2.34 0.61 -11.66
C LEU A 181 -2.41 0.62 -13.19
N ASN A 182 -1.44 0.02 -13.86
CA ASN A 182 -1.42 -0.21 -15.30
C ASN A 182 -0.69 -1.52 -15.63
N ASP A 183 -0.88 -2.00 -16.85
CA ASP A 183 -0.06 -3.07 -17.43
C ASP A 183 1.29 -2.49 -17.88
N VAL A 184 2.37 -3.20 -17.59
CA VAL A 184 3.70 -2.88 -18.11
C VAL A 184 3.99 -3.78 -19.30
N GLU A 185 4.49 -3.18 -20.38
CA GLU A 185 4.74 -3.91 -21.62
C GLU A 185 5.91 -4.90 -21.47
N GLU A 186 7.04 -4.43 -20.91
CA GLU A 186 8.23 -5.26 -20.67
C GLU A 186 9.01 -4.76 -19.44
N GLY A 187 9.47 -5.69 -18.59
CA GLY A 187 10.16 -5.38 -17.33
C GLY A 187 9.23 -4.90 -16.22
N GLY A 188 9.80 -4.22 -15.22
CA GLY A 188 9.04 -3.61 -14.12
C GLY A 188 8.52 -4.59 -13.07
N GLU A 189 8.99 -5.83 -13.04
CA GLU A 189 8.58 -6.84 -12.05
C GLU A 189 8.89 -6.40 -10.62
N THR A 190 8.07 -6.86 -9.67
CA THR A 190 8.45 -6.85 -8.25
C THR A 190 9.22 -8.13 -7.96
N SER A 191 10.53 -8.00 -7.72
CA SER A 191 11.43 -9.13 -7.49
C SER A 191 11.67 -9.35 -6.00
N PHE A 192 11.77 -10.61 -5.58
CA PHE A 192 12.17 -11.04 -4.23
C PHE A 192 13.50 -11.79 -4.32
N PRO A 193 14.64 -11.09 -4.41
CA PRO A 193 15.93 -11.68 -4.77
C PRO A 193 16.43 -12.70 -3.73
N ARG A 194 16.12 -12.51 -2.44
CA ARG A 194 16.52 -13.45 -1.39
C ARG A 194 15.65 -14.70 -1.32
N TRP A 195 14.52 -14.70 -2.02
CA TRP A 195 13.63 -15.85 -2.16
C TRP A 195 13.75 -16.47 -3.56
N GLY A 196 14.95 -16.93 -3.91
CA GLY A 196 15.20 -17.68 -5.15
C GLY A 196 14.95 -16.89 -6.45
N GLY A 197 14.90 -15.56 -6.39
CA GLY A 197 14.63 -14.72 -7.57
C GLY A 197 13.18 -14.81 -8.05
N LEU A 198 12.22 -14.91 -7.12
CA LEU A 198 10.80 -14.85 -7.46
C LEU A 198 10.43 -13.46 -7.98
N ASP A 199 9.88 -13.40 -9.20
CA ASP A 199 9.43 -12.17 -9.82
C ASP A 199 7.91 -12.17 -10.04
N VAL A 200 7.26 -11.06 -9.66
CA VAL A 200 5.82 -10.85 -9.87
C VAL A 200 5.62 -9.79 -10.94
N LYS A 201 4.96 -10.18 -12.03
CA LYS A 201 4.67 -9.28 -13.15
C LYS A 201 3.59 -8.24 -12.77
N PRO A 202 3.80 -6.95 -13.07
CA PRO A 202 2.75 -5.94 -12.94
C PRO A 202 1.64 -6.17 -13.96
N VAL A 203 0.41 -6.27 -13.45
CA VAL A 203 -0.82 -6.42 -14.26
C VAL A 203 -1.85 -5.50 -13.63
N LYS A 204 -2.52 -4.66 -14.44
CA LYS A 204 -3.48 -3.69 -13.93
C LYS A 204 -4.55 -4.37 -13.08
N GLY A 205 -4.85 -3.79 -11.93
CA GLY A 205 -5.86 -4.32 -11.01
C GLY A 205 -5.37 -5.42 -10.07
N LYS A 206 -4.21 -6.02 -10.35
CA LYS A 206 -3.59 -7.01 -9.45
C LYS A 206 -2.90 -6.33 -8.28
N ALA A 207 -2.99 -6.95 -7.11
CA ALA A 207 -2.22 -6.57 -5.94
C ALA A 207 -1.22 -7.67 -5.54
N VAL A 208 -0.10 -7.27 -4.93
CA VAL A 208 0.86 -8.17 -4.29
C VAL A 208 0.86 -7.86 -2.81
N LEU A 209 0.44 -8.83 -2.01
CA LEU A 209 0.46 -8.77 -0.56
C LEU A 209 1.66 -9.56 -0.06
N PHE A 210 2.55 -8.93 0.70
CA PHE A 210 3.62 -9.65 1.37
C PHE A 210 3.86 -9.16 2.79
N TYR A 211 4.35 -10.08 3.62
CA TYR A 211 4.66 -9.82 5.01
C TYR A 211 6.16 -9.60 5.17
N MET A 212 6.48 -8.58 5.96
CA MET A 212 7.84 -8.22 6.37
C MET A 212 8.23 -8.80 7.73
N LEU A 213 7.27 -9.43 8.42
CA LEU A 213 7.49 -10.10 9.68
C LEU A 213 7.19 -11.60 9.55
N THR A 214 8.03 -12.40 10.19
CA THR A 214 7.79 -13.82 10.46
C THR A 214 6.65 -14.00 11.46
N ALA A 215 6.14 -15.22 11.61
CA ALA A 215 5.01 -15.50 12.49
C ALA A 215 5.29 -15.27 13.98
N ASP A 216 6.56 -15.32 14.38
CA ASP A 216 7.07 -14.98 15.72
C ASP A 216 7.38 -13.48 15.89
N GLY A 217 7.10 -12.65 14.86
CA GLY A 217 7.20 -11.20 14.92
C GLY A 217 8.60 -10.62 14.68
N ASN A 218 9.55 -11.44 14.23
CA ASN A 218 10.88 -10.99 13.79
C ASN A 218 10.81 -10.44 12.36
N SER A 219 11.75 -9.56 12.01
CA SER A 219 11.88 -9.11 10.62
C SER A 219 12.23 -10.29 9.70
N ASP A 220 11.50 -10.42 8.60
CA ASP A 220 11.70 -11.47 7.60
C ASP A 220 12.68 -10.98 6.53
N ASP A 221 13.94 -11.37 6.68
CA ASP A 221 15.01 -10.99 5.77
C ASP A 221 14.76 -11.48 4.32
N LEU A 222 13.98 -12.55 4.15
CA LEU A 222 13.61 -13.07 2.82
C LEU A 222 12.60 -12.16 2.11
N SER A 223 11.94 -11.24 2.82
CA SER A 223 11.03 -10.26 2.24
C SER A 223 11.75 -9.08 1.55
N GLN A 224 13.09 -9.14 1.41
CA GLN A 224 13.82 -8.18 0.60
C GLN A 224 13.23 -8.18 -0.81
N HIS A 225 12.93 -7.00 -1.33
CA HIS A 225 12.29 -6.86 -2.63
C HIS A 225 12.84 -5.67 -3.41
N ALA A 226 12.64 -5.70 -4.72
CA ALA A 226 13.07 -4.69 -5.67
C ALA A 226 11.96 -4.41 -6.70
N ALA A 227 11.99 -3.23 -7.30
CA ALA A 227 11.32 -2.99 -8.57
C ALA A 227 12.38 -3.12 -9.68
N LEU A 228 12.29 -4.16 -10.50
CA LEU A 228 13.20 -4.31 -11.65
C LEU A 228 13.01 -3.18 -12.67
N PRO A 229 14.03 -2.88 -13.49
CA PRO A 229 13.92 -1.85 -14.51
C PRO A 229 12.73 -2.05 -15.44
N VAL A 230 12.01 -0.97 -15.73
CA VAL A 230 11.05 -0.96 -16.85
C VAL A 230 11.84 -0.99 -18.15
N ILE A 231 11.60 -1.97 -19.01
CA ILE A 231 12.28 -2.07 -20.31
C ILE A 231 11.45 -1.34 -21.38
N LYS A 232 10.13 -1.50 -21.35
CA LYS A 232 9.20 -0.88 -22.30
C LYS A 232 7.87 -0.52 -21.65
N GLY A 233 7.33 0.64 -22.04
CA GLY A 233 6.13 1.23 -21.45
C GLY A 233 6.47 2.10 -20.24
N GLU A 234 5.61 2.06 -19.23
CA GLU A 234 5.80 2.76 -17.95
C GLU A 234 5.13 1.94 -16.85
N LYS A 235 5.53 2.14 -15.59
CA LYS A 235 4.93 1.45 -14.45
C LYS A 235 4.37 2.47 -13.46
N TRP A 236 3.07 2.35 -13.21
CA TRP A 236 2.38 3.01 -12.12
C TRP A 236 1.96 2.01 -11.07
N MET A 237 2.34 2.27 -9.83
CA MET A 237 1.95 1.44 -8.71
C MET A 237 1.68 2.27 -7.46
N SER A 238 1.04 1.64 -6.48
CA SER A 238 0.87 2.22 -5.15
C SER A 238 1.30 1.26 -4.05
N ASN A 239 2.07 1.75 -3.07
CA ASN A 239 2.34 1.03 -1.84
C ASN A 239 1.28 1.38 -0.79
N LEU A 240 0.76 0.35 -0.10
CA LEU A 240 0.03 0.51 1.15
C LEU A 240 0.79 -0.20 2.26
N TRP A 241 1.46 0.58 3.10
CA TRP A 241 2.21 0.07 4.24
C TRP A 241 1.35 0.02 5.50
N ILE A 242 1.46 -1.09 6.24
CA ILE A 242 0.75 -1.31 7.50
C ILE A 242 1.76 -1.66 8.59
N TRP A 243 1.77 -0.86 9.64
CA TRP A 243 2.63 -0.99 10.81
C TRP A 243 2.12 -2.08 11.76
N ASP A 244 3.04 -2.74 12.47
CA ASP A 244 2.67 -3.63 13.57
C ASP A 244 2.04 -2.81 14.70
N PRO A 245 0.75 -2.99 15.04
CA PRO A 245 0.07 -2.18 16.05
C PRO A 245 0.60 -2.37 17.48
N PHE A 246 1.42 -3.40 17.74
CA PHE A 246 2.02 -3.67 19.04
C PHE A 246 3.48 -3.21 19.16
N LYS A 247 4.09 -2.83 18.03
CA LYS A 247 5.41 -2.17 17.98
C LYS A 247 5.31 -0.70 17.56
N ALA A 248 4.15 -0.23 17.11
CA ALA A 248 3.88 1.13 16.66
C ALA A 248 3.57 2.13 17.78
#